data_AF-A0A356T505-F1
#
_entry.id   AF-A0A356T505-F1
#
_cell.length_a   1.000
_cell.length_b   1.000
_cell.length_c   1.000
_cell.angle_alpha   90.00
_cell.angle_beta   90.00
_cell.angle_gamma   90.00
#
_symmetry.space_group_name_H-M   'P 1'
#
loop_
_entity.id
_entity.type
_entity.pdbx_description
1 polymer ?
#
loop_
_entity_poly.entity_id
_entity_poly.type
_entity_poly.pdbx_seq_one_letter_code
_entity_poly.pdbx_strand_id
1 'polypeptide(L)'
;MALALLLAGCTESTTLDPGRDAALDAAAARDAGPDLDAGETDAGDTDAGGRDAGLYPPGATGSSCERDEDCREGECLHEGVFPDGVCTTRCRSDTVCPVGSYCLPDIELCAPSCEPGRTDSCRPGYACVPEALGSGRPACFPGCYEDADCRSGRMCETIGTDRFPGACFTPEAPIGGACEVFADCRPGSVCMDEEGAGWPGGACVRGFGCEEGVALEASPFRCIARCDVDSDCRPSYRCATLPEGRACVPGCTSDAECTAPGHECVVSLGVCWPPASPSEVARRCGFGTDVCEASYCAETADADAPSLCAVAGCRLSGPSRACPVGSACVAPRSELRREQPALHDPEIGVCMPTCAGPADCPQGTRCEDGACQF
;
A
#
# COMPACT_ATOMS: atom_id res chain seq x y z
N MET A 1 42.23 -1.25 -27.61
CA MET A 1 42.82 0.11 -27.51
C MET A 1 42.67 0.55 -26.07
N ALA A 2 43.80 0.78 -25.42
CA ALA A 2 43.95 1.07 -24.00
C ALA A 2 43.83 2.57 -23.71
N LEU A 3 43.31 2.93 -22.52
CA LEU A 3 43.66 4.11 -21.70
C LEU A 3 42.81 4.03 -20.41
N ALA A 4 43.31 3.60 -19.25
CA ALA A 4 44.30 4.18 -18.32
C ALA A 4 43.71 5.21 -17.32
N LEU A 5 43.55 4.72 -16.08
CA LEU A 5 43.85 5.32 -14.76
C LEU A 5 43.86 6.85 -14.57
N LEU A 6 43.20 7.29 -13.48
CA LEU A 6 43.73 8.30 -12.56
C LEU A 6 43.16 8.13 -11.14
N LEU A 7 44.05 7.78 -10.21
CA LEU A 7 43.93 7.85 -8.75
C LEU A 7 44.62 9.13 -8.27
N ALA A 8 44.02 9.84 -7.31
CA ALA A 8 44.63 10.72 -6.29
C ALA A 8 43.48 11.33 -5.46
N GLY A 9 43.52 11.54 -4.15
CA GLY A 9 44.56 11.43 -3.14
C GLY A 9 44.06 12.21 -1.91
N CYS A 10 44.21 11.64 -0.71
CA CYS A 10 43.91 12.30 0.56
C CYS A 10 44.99 13.35 0.92
N THR A 11 44.61 14.47 1.52
CA THR A 11 45.46 15.21 2.46
C THR A 11 44.62 15.90 3.53
N GLU A 12 44.97 15.61 4.78
CA GLU A 12 44.52 16.22 6.03
C GLU A 12 44.87 17.72 6.09
N SER A 13 44.08 18.51 6.82
CA SER A 13 44.52 19.81 7.33
C SER A 13 43.93 20.06 8.72
N THR A 14 44.82 20.10 9.70
CA THR A 14 44.59 20.42 11.11
C THR A 14 44.96 21.87 11.40
N THR A 15 44.06 22.64 12.02
CA THR A 15 44.33 23.79 12.91
C THR A 15 43.06 23.96 13.77
N LEU A 16 42.97 23.52 15.04
CA LEU A 16 43.59 24.05 16.26
C LEU A 16 43.38 25.58 16.42
N ASP A 17 42.36 25.96 17.20
CA ASP A 17 42.33 27.24 17.92
C ASP A 17 41.73 27.02 19.32
N PRO A 18 42.46 27.32 20.42
CA PRO A 18 41.99 27.19 21.78
C PRO A 18 41.54 28.53 22.39
N GLY A 19 40.43 28.49 23.12
CA GLY A 19 40.25 29.28 24.34
C GLY A 19 39.67 30.68 24.18
N ARG A 20 38.46 30.87 24.72
CA ARG A 20 38.18 32.07 25.53
C ARG A 20 37.04 31.82 26.52
N ASP A 21 37.44 31.63 27.77
CA ASP A 21 36.59 31.77 28.94
C ASP A 21 36.17 33.24 29.11
N ALA A 22 34.90 33.48 29.41
CA ALA A 22 34.47 34.62 30.21
C ALA A 22 33.21 34.25 30.99
N ALA A 23 33.38 34.20 32.31
CA ALA A 23 32.38 34.02 33.33
C ALA A 23 31.23 35.03 33.25
N LEU A 24 30.05 34.62 33.71
CA LEU A 24 29.05 35.53 34.26
C LEU A 24 28.29 34.82 35.39
N ASP A 25 28.69 35.18 36.61
CA ASP A 25 27.98 34.92 37.84
C ASP A 25 26.66 35.70 37.92
N ALA A 26 25.79 35.15 38.76
CA ALA A 26 24.44 35.55 39.10
C ALA A 26 24.27 37.02 39.58
N ALA A 27 23.09 37.58 39.27
CA ALA A 27 22.41 38.53 40.15
C ALA A 27 20.89 38.46 39.97
N ALA A 28 20.20 38.22 41.08
CA ALA A 28 18.76 38.18 41.22
C ALA A 28 18.15 39.57 41.48
N ALA A 29 16.94 39.81 40.96
CA ALA A 29 15.86 40.61 41.57
C ALA A 29 14.61 40.45 40.66
N ARG A 30 13.58 39.70 41.07
CA ARG A 30 12.35 40.22 41.72
C ARG A 30 11.70 41.38 40.98
N ASP A 31 10.61 41.09 40.28
CA ASP A 31 9.43 41.94 40.31
C ASP A 31 8.15 41.09 40.18
N ALA A 32 7.10 41.56 40.83
CA ALA A 32 5.92 40.84 41.25
C ALA A 32 4.68 41.24 40.45
N GLY A 33 3.77 40.26 40.28
CA GLY A 33 2.33 40.49 40.27
C GLY A 33 1.58 39.96 39.03
N PRO A 34 0.24 39.76 39.12
CA PRO A 34 -0.56 39.39 40.28
C PRO A 34 -1.31 38.06 40.09
N ASP A 35 -1.61 37.43 41.23
CA ASP A 35 -2.50 36.29 41.39
C ASP A 35 -3.90 36.55 40.80
N LEU A 36 -4.43 35.58 40.06
CA LEU A 36 -5.87 35.41 39.86
C LEU A 36 -6.26 34.02 40.34
N ASP A 37 -7.13 34.04 41.33
CA ASP A 37 -7.61 32.91 42.12
C ASP A 37 -8.36 31.85 41.30
N ALA A 38 -8.03 30.62 41.67
CA ALA A 38 -8.90 29.45 41.86
C ALA A 38 -10.37 29.57 41.45
N GLY A 39 -10.72 28.77 40.44
CA GLY A 39 -12.04 28.14 40.30
C GLY A 39 -11.84 26.63 40.19
N GLU A 40 -11.75 25.94 41.33
CA GLU A 40 -11.84 24.48 41.39
C GLU A 40 -13.29 24.06 41.08
N THR A 41 -13.53 23.53 39.89
CA THR A 41 -14.73 22.75 39.60
C THR A 41 -14.39 21.27 39.47
N ASP A 42 -14.76 20.60 40.54
CA ASP A 42 -15.20 19.21 40.72
C ASP A 42 -15.05 18.25 39.52
N ALA A 43 -14.34 17.17 39.80
CA ALA A 43 -14.04 16.07 38.90
C ALA A 43 -15.30 15.22 38.64
N GLY A 44 -15.81 15.29 37.41
CA GLY A 44 -16.65 14.25 36.84
C GLY A 44 -15.80 13.35 35.95
N ASP A 45 -15.43 12.18 36.46
CA ASP A 45 -14.87 11.08 35.68
C ASP A 45 -15.79 10.78 34.49
N THR A 46 -15.40 11.28 33.32
CA THR A 46 -15.88 10.77 32.04
C THR A 46 -14.71 10.02 31.43
N ASP A 47 -14.81 8.69 31.44
CA ASP A 47 -14.09 7.81 30.51
C ASP A 47 -14.44 8.24 29.08
N ALA A 48 -13.67 9.19 28.57
CA ALA A 48 -13.62 9.59 27.18
C ALA A 48 -12.17 9.35 26.73
N GLY A 49 -12.00 8.46 25.76
CA GLY A 49 -10.73 7.95 25.28
C GLY A 49 -9.69 9.03 24.99
N GLY A 50 -8.42 8.62 25.06
CA GLY A 50 -7.21 9.43 24.92
C GLY A 50 -7.26 10.52 23.87
N ARG A 51 -7.82 11.68 24.27
CA ARG A 51 -7.78 12.92 23.52
C ARG A 51 -6.34 13.40 23.48
N ASP A 52 -5.88 13.66 22.26
CA ASP A 52 -4.56 14.16 21.88
C ASP A 52 -3.91 15.02 22.98
N ALA A 53 -2.78 14.55 23.50
CA ALA A 53 -1.92 15.36 24.34
C ALA A 53 -1.25 16.46 23.50
N GLY A 54 -1.99 17.52 23.21
CA GLY A 54 -1.50 18.91 23.22
C GLY A 54 -0.67 19.43 22.05
N LEU A 55 -0.37 18.66 20.99
CA LEU A 55 0.45 19.17 19.88
C LEU A 55 -0.31 20.13 18.95
N TYR A 56 -1.59 19.87 18.71
CA TYR A 56 -2.45 20.70 17.86
C TYR A 56 -3.68 21.18 18.64
N PRO A 57 -4.20 22.39 18.39
CA PRO A 57 -5.50 22.79 18.91
C PRO A 57 -6.60 21.83 18.43
N PRO A 58 -7.60 21.49 19.26
CA PRO A 58 -8.67 20.57 18.86
C PRO A 58 -9.32 20.96 17.52
N GLY A 59 -9.39 20.01 16.60
CA GLY A 59 -9.95 20.16 15.25
C GLY A 59 -9.06 20.91 14.25
N ALA A 60 -7.82 21.27 14.59
CA ALA A 60 -6.87 21.84 13.64
C ALA A 60 -6.26 20.75 12.73
N THR A 61 -5.66 21.15 11.61
CA THR A 61 -4.92 20.22 10.72
C THR A 61 -3.91 19.39 11.52
N GLY A 62 -3.99 18.06 11.38
CA GLY A 62 -3.20 17.10 12.16
C GLY A 62 -3.88 16.54 13.40
N SER A 63 -5.00 17.09 13.86
CA SER A 63 -5.76 16.57 15.02
C SER A 63 -6.50 15.28 14.70
N SER A 64 -6.75 14.42 15.70
CA SER A 64 -7.58 13.22 15.51
C SER A 64 -9.04 13.60 15.25
N CYS A 65 -9.76 12.78 14.51
CA CYS A 65 -11.19 12.97 14.23
C CYS A 65 -11.87 11.64 13.92
N GLU A 66 -13.16 11.52 14.24
CA GLU A 66 -13.99 10.40 13.81
C GLU A 66 -14.87 10.80 12.62
N ARG A 67 -15.23 12.08 12.54
CA ARG A 67 -16.11 12.65 11.51
C ARG A 67 -15.68 14.07 11.15
N ASP A 68 -16.17 14.57 10.03
CA ASP A 68 -15.86 15.92 9.53
C ASP A 68 -16.20 17.02 10.54
N GLU A 69 -17.25 16.86 11.35
CA GLU A 69 -17.64 17.87 12.34
C GLU A 69 -16.64 18.04 13.49
N ASP A 70 -15.72 17.09 13.67
CA ASP A 70 -14.65 17.20 14.66
C ASP A 70 -13.55 18.16 14.19
N CYS A 71 -13.50 18.46 12.88
CA CYS A 71 -12.53 19.35 12.28
C CYS A 71 -13.06 20.79 12.23
N ARG A 72 -12.28 21.72 12.78
CA ARG A 72 -12.61 23.15 12.78
C ARG A 72 -12.60 23.71 11.35
N GLU A 73 -11.67 23.19 10.55
CA GLU A 73 -11.44 23.56 9.16
C GLU A 73 -11.17 22.28 8.36
N GLY A 74 -11.93 22.09 7.27
CA GLY A 74 -11.71 21.00 6.32
C GLY A 74 -12.53 19.73 6.58
N GLU A 75 -11.92 18.57 6.35
CA GLU A 75 -12.55 17.25 6.38
C GLU A 75 -11.72 16.27 7.25
N CYS A 76 -12.39 15.24 7.75
CA CYS A 76 -11.76 14.15 8.48
C CYS A 76 -11.36 13.03 7.51
N LEU A 77 -10.04 12.83 7.32
CA LEU A 77 -9.57 11.67 6.56
C LEU A 77 -9.54 10.45 7.46
N HIS A 78 -10.45 9.51 7.20
CA HIS A 78 -10.55 8.23 7.89
C HIS A 78 -10.11 7.04 7.02
N GLU A 79 -9.38 7.30 5.93
CA GLU A 79 -8.86 6.22 5.09
C GLU A 79 -7.95 5.29 5.90
N GLY A 80 -7.95 3.99 5.60
CA GLY A 80 -7.36 2.93 6.44
C GLY A 80 -5.86 3.09 6.77
N VAL A 81 -5.18 4.05 6.15
CA VAL A 81 -3.79 4.41 6.46
C VAL A 81 -3.65 5.45 7.59
N PHE A 82 -4.71 6.20 7.94
CA PHE A 82 -4.69 7.26 8.96
C PHE A 82 -5.32 6.78 10.28
N PRO A 83 -4.53 6.28 11.24
CA PRO A 83 -5.06 5.82 12.52
C PRO A 83 -5.74 6.97 13.26
N ASP A 84 -6.93 6.69 13.80
CA ASP A 84 -7.79 7.62 14.55
C ASP A 84 -8.27 8.86 13.75
N GLY A 85 -8.21 8.79 12.41
CA GLY A 85 -8.58 9.85 11.49
C GLY A 85 -7.72 11.11 11.59
N VAL A 86 -7.58 11.90 10.54
CA VAL A 86 -6.82 13.16 10.60
C VAL A 86 -7.58 14.33 9.99
N CYS A 87 -7.73 15.39 10.77
CA CYS A 87 -8.24 16.65 10.25
C CYS A 87 -7.25 17.22 9.25
N THR A 88 -7.73 17.53 8.05
CA THR A 88 -6.94 18.19 7.01
C THR A 88 -7.86 19.02 6.11
N THR A 89 -7.28 19.76 5.18
CA THR A 89 -8.01 20.59 4.22
C THR A 89 -7.40 20.36 2.85
N ARG A 90 -8.26 20.30 1.81
CA ARG A 90 -7.78 20.24 0.43
C ARG A 90 -7.10 21.54 0.03
N CYS A 91 -6.01 21.43 -0.70
CA CYS A 91 -5.20 22.56 -1.08
C CYS A 91 -4.64 22.41 -2.50
N ARG A 92 -4.32 23.54 -3.12
CA ARG A 92 -3.53 23.59 -4.37
C ARG A 92 -2.21 24.34 -4.20
N SER A 93 -2.03 24.96 -3.04
CA SER A 93 -0.86 25.75 -2.66
C SER A 93 -0.83 25.94 -1.15
N ASP A 94 0.36 26.21 -0.63
CA ASP A 94 0.59 26.42 0.81
C ASP A 94 -0.24 27.57 1.41
N THR A 95 -0.64 28.54 0.59
CA THR A 95 -1.43 29.69 1.04
C THR A 95 -2.83 29.34 1.53
N VAL A 96 -3.33 28.15 1.18
CA VAL A 96 -4.62 27.63 1.65
C VAL A 96 -4.47 26.95 3.00
N CYS A 97 -3.29 26.43 3.31
CA CYS A 97 -3.08 25.61 4.49
C CYS A 97 -2.95 26.45 5.77
N PRO A 98 -3.53 25.98 6.89
CA PRO A 98 -3.37 26.63 8.18
C PRO A 98 -1.90 26.78 8.60
N VAL A 99 -1.63 27.74 9.47
CA VAL A 99 -0.28 27.99 10.01
C VAL A 99 0.28 26.71 10.65
N GLY A 100 1.53 26.38 10.31
CA GLY A 100 2.19 25.15 10.77
C GLY A 100 1.94 23.93 9.89
N SER A 101 1.19 24.08 8.80
CA SER A 101 0.99 23.05 7.78
C SER A 101 1.34 23.57 6.39
N TYR A 102 1.44 22.67 5.40
CA TYR A 102 1.69 23.03 4.00
C TYR A 102 1.03 22.04 3.06
N CYS A 103 0.94 22.42 1.78
CA CYS A 103 0.23 21.65 0.79
C CYS A 103 1.12 20.55 0.20
N LEU A 104 0.64 19.31 0.23
CA LEU A 104 1.28 18.19 -0.44
C LEU A 104 0.77 18.11 -1.88
N PRO A 105 1.60 18.42 -2.89
CA PRO A 105 1.12 18.61 -4.25
C PRO A 105 0.56 17.33 -4.88
N ASP A 106 1.11 16.17 -4.52
CA ASP A 106 0.73 14.89 -5.14
C ASP A 106 -0.64 14.38 -4.68
N ILE A 107 -1.08 14.76 -3.48
CA ILE A 107 -2.37 14.34 -2.91
C ILE A 107 -3.32 15.51 -2.61
N GLU A 108 -2.91 16.76 -2.90
CA GLU A 108 -3.69 17.98 -2.68
C GLU A 108 -4.25 18.16 -1.25
N LEU A 109 -3.49 17.75 -0.23
CA LEU A 109 -3.90 17.80 1.19
C LEU A 109 -2.90 18.58 2.05
N CYS A 110 -3.42 19.35 3.03
CA CYS A 110 -2.58 20.04 4.01
C CYS A 110 -2.05 19.07 5.07
N ALA A 111 -0.74 19.01 5.22
CA ALA A 111 -0.10 18.19 6.24
C ALA A 111 0.66 19.05 7.26
N PRO A 112 0.61 18.72 8.57
CA PRO A 112 1.40 19.40 9.58
C PRO A 112 2.89 19.26 9.28
N SER A 113 3.62 20.38 9.36
CA SER A 113 5.08 20.36 9.31
C SER A 113 5.67 19.78 10.59
N CYS A 114 6.85 19.20 10.49
CA CYS A 114 7.54 18.58 11.62
C CYS A 114 9.06 18.68 11.49
N GLU A 115 9.78 18.38 12.58
CA GLU A 115 11.25 18.30 12.59
C GLU A 115 11.69 16.82 12.51
N PRO A 116 12.45 16.42 11.47
CA PRO A 116 12.96 15.06 11.35
C PRO A 116 13.76 14.61 12.58
N GLY A 117 13.55 13.37 13.02
CA GLY A 117 14.25 12.78 14.16
C GLY A 117 13.72 13.21 15.54
N ARG A 118 12.67 14.02 15.59
CA ARG A 118 11.96 14.36 16.83
C ARG A 118 10.66 13.56 16.95
N THR A 119 10.58 12.72 17.98
CA THR A 119 9.40 11.90 18.29
C THR A 119 8.22 12.74 18.78
N ASP A 120 8.48 13.92 19.34
CA ASP A 120 7.47 14.86 19.84
C ASP A 120 6.98 15.87 18.79
N SER A 121 7.48 15.82 17.54
CA SER A 121 7.04 16.73 16.48
C SER A 121 5.71 16.35 15.83
N CYS A 122 5.26 15.11 16.04
CA CYS A 122 4.01 14.58 15.51
C CYS A 122 3.21 13.96 16.64
N ARG A 123 1.88 13.87 16.45
CA ARG A 123 1.02 13.22 17.43
C ARG A 123 1.35 11.71 17.56
N PRO A 124 0.98 11.05 18.66
CA PRO A 124 1.15 9.60 18.79
C PRO A 124 0.54 8.83 17.60
N GLY A 125 1.24 7.80 17.13
CA GLY A 125 0.91 7.05 15.91
C GLY A 125 1.30 7.75 14.60
N TYR A 126 1.94 8.92 14.67
CA TYR A 126 2.48 9.65 13.54
C TYR A 126 3.97 9.91 13.74
N ALA A 127 4.71 9.95 12.64
CA ALA A 127 6.11 10.27 12.63
C ALA A 127 6.44 11.27 11.52
N CYS A 128 7.56 11.95 11.69
CA CYS A 128 8.01 12.97 10.77
C CYS A 128 8.71 12.34 9.56
N VAL A 129 8.07 12.38 8.38
CA VAL A 129 8.66 11.87 7.13
C VAL A 129 9.47 12.99 6.49
N PRO A 130 10.81 12.88 6.36
CA PRO A 130 11.68 13.97 5.90
C PRO A 130 11.38 14.52 4.50
N GLU A 131 10.93 13.64 3.59
CA GLU A 131 10.58 13.96 2.20
C GLU A 131 9.18 13.41 1.91
N ALA A 132 8.16 13.98 2.55
CA ALA A 132 6.79 13.49 2.43
C ALA A 132 6.24 13.66 1.01
N LEU A 133 5.92 12.55 0.33
CA LEU A 133 5.23 12.49 -0.97
C LEU A 133 5.75 13.52 -1.98
N GLY A 134 7.05 13.50 -2.25
CA GLY A 134 7.67 14.36 -3.28
C GLY A 134 7.73 15.85 -2.93
N SER A 135 7.21 16.29 -1.78
CA SER A 135 7.18 17.70 -1.40
C SER A 135 8.55 18.31 -1.09
N GLY A 136 9.58 17.46 -0.90
CA GLY A 136 10.92 17.89 -0.48
C GLY A 136 10.94 18.53 0.92
N ARG A 137 9.87 18.35 1.70
CA ARG A 137 9.69 18.93 3.03
C ARG A 137 9.21 17.88 4.03
N PRO A 138 9.54 18.06 5.32
CA PRO A 138 9.11 17.14 6.37
C PRO A 138 7.67 17.37 6.81
N ALA A 139 6.85 16.31 6.82
CA ALA A 139 5.47 16.33 7.32
C ALA A 139 5.15 15.14 8.22
N CYS A 140 4.18 15.35 9.12
CA CYS A 140 3.64 14.29 9.95
C CYS A 140 2.76 13.35 9.13
N PHE A 141 3.15 12.08 9.10
CA PHE A 141 2.39 10.99 8.49
C PHE A 141 2.25 9.84 9.48
N PRO A 142 1.26 8.96 9.29
CA PRO A 142 1.15 7.73 10.06
C PRO A 142 2.49 6.98 10.11
N GLY A 143 2.99 6.70 11.31
CA GLY A 143 4.30 6.12 11.51
C GLY A 143 4.77 6.12 12.97
N CYS A 144 5.96 5.58 13.21
CA CYS A 144 6.55 5.41 14.54
C CYS A 144 8.09 5.37 14.46
N TYR A 145 8.75 5.56 15.59
CA TYR A 145 10.17 5.31 15.78
C TYR A 145 10.42 4.16 16.76
N GLU A 146 9.51 3.97 17.72
CA GLU A 146 9.55 2.89 18.71
C GLU A 146 8.14 2.37 19.04
N ASP A 147 8.06 1.19 19.66
CA ASP A 147 6.78 0.55 20.02
C ASP A 147 5.87 1.45 20.89
N ALA A 148 6.47 2.33 21.69
CA ALA A 148 5.74 3.26 22.55
C ALA A 148 4.98 4.34 21.76
N ASP A 149 5.38 4.62 20.52
CA ASP A 149 4.65 5.53 19.63
C ASP A 149 3.35 4.88 19.11
N CYS A 150 3.22 3.57 19.26
CA CYS A 150 2.12 2.76 18.75
C CYS A 150 1.05 2.50 19.81
N ARG A 151 -0.21 2.83 19.49
CA ARG A 151 -1.35 2.57 20.38
C ARG A 151 -1.83 1.12 20.28
N SER A 152 -2.58 0.69 21.30
CA SER A 152 -3.36 -0.57 21.28
C SER A 152 -2.54 -1.85 21.13
N GLY A 153 -1.35 -1.91 21.75
CA GLY A 153 -0.50 -3.11 21.72
C GLY A 153 0.17 -3.38 20.37
N ARG A 154 0.17 -2.38 19.49
CA ARG A 154 0.88 -2.40 18.21
C ARG A 154 2.38 -2.20 18.44
N MET A 155 3.20 -2.79 17.59
CA MET A 155 4.66 -2.64 17.59
C MET A 155 5.08 -1.68 16.49
N CYS A 156 6.28 -1.11 16.59
CA CYS A 156 6.89 -0.30 15.57
C CYS A 156 7.93 -1.11 14.80
N GLU A 157 7.71 -1.32 13.50
CA GLU A 157 8.75 -1.87 12.62
C GLU A 157 9.31 -0.75 11.76
N THR A 158 10.54 -0.35 12.08
CA THR A 158 11.33 0.58 11.28
C THR A 158 11.65 -0.06 9.94
N ILE A 159 11.36 0.60 8.81
CA ILE A 159 11.56 0.07 7.45
C ILE A 159 13.06 0.07 7.04
N GLY A 160 13.98 -0.02 8.01
CA GLY A 160 15.42 -0.17 7.80
C GLY A 160 16.10 0.98 7.05
N THR A 161 15.43 2.12 6.90
CA THR A 161 16.01 3.31 6.27
C THR A 161 15.76 4.53 7.14
N ASP A 162 16.77 5.39 7.26
CA ASP A 162 16.68 6.66 8.01
C ASP A 162 15.68 7.66 7.37
N ARG A 163 15.13 7.31 6.20
CA ARG A 163 14.25 8.15 5.37
C ARG A 163 12.76 7.90 5.60
N PHE A 164 12.40 6.75 6.15
CA PHE A 164 11.01 6.42 6.40
C PHE A 164 10.86 5.99 7.85
N PRO A 165 10.09 6.72 8.67
CA PRO A 165 9.74 6.23 9.99
C PRO A 165 9.08 4.85 9.86
N GLY A 166 9.18 4.05 10.92
CA GLY A 166 8.49 2.76 10.98
C GLY A 166 6.98 2.93 10.87
N ALA A 167 6.28 1.82 10.68
CA ALA A 167 4.82 1.81 10.77
C ALA A 167 4.37 1.04 12.00
N CYS A 168 3.33 1.54 12.67
CA CYS A 168 2.68 0.83 13.76
C CYS A 168 1.84 -0.32 13.22
N PHE A 169 1.99 -1.50 13.81
CA PHE A 169 1.27 -2.70 13.38
C PHE A 169 0.83 -3.60 14.50
N THR A 170 -0.22 -4.37 14.21
CA THR A 170 -0.66 -5.42 15.12
C THR A 170 0.20 -6.67 14.85
N PRO A 171 0.96 -7.19 15.84
CA PRO A 171 1.90 -8.30 15.63
C PRO A 171 1.22 -9.65 15.29
N GLU A 172 -0.11 -9.69 15.19
CA GLU A 172 -0.90 -10.92 15.18
C GLU A 172 -1.19 -11.48 13.78
N ALA A 173 -0.97 -10.74 12.69
CA ALA A 173 -1.14 -11.24 11.32
C ALA A 173 0.23 -11.63 10.70
N PRO A 174 0.63 -12.92 10.74
CA PRO A 174 1.82 -13.39 10.02
C PRO A 174 1.62 -13.28 8.51
N ILE A 175 2.70 -13.45 7.73
CA ILE A 175 2.58 -13.63 6.27
C ILE A 175 1.60 -14.78 5.99
N GLY A 176 0.64 -14.55 5.09
CA GLY A 176 -0.46 -15.48 4.79
C GLY A 176 -1.64 -15.42 5.77
N GLY A 177 -1.55 -14.62 6.83
CA GLY A 177 -2.67 -14.29 7.72
C GLY A 177 -3.75 -13.48 6.99
N ALA A 178 -4.98 -13.56 7.50
CA ALA A 178 -6.11 -12.84 6.94
C ALA A 178 -6.00 -11.33 7.15
N CYS A 179 -6.54 -10.56 6.21
CA CYS A 179 -6.63 -9.10 6.29
C CYS A 179 -7.77 -8.58 5.41
N GLU A 180 -8.34 -7.44 5.78
CA GLU A 180 -9.26 -6.67 4.95
C GLU A 180 -8.62 -5.38 4.45
N VAL A 181 -7.70 -4.80 5.23
CA VAL A 181 -6.99 -3.57 4.90
C VAL A 181 -5.50 -3.70 5.15
N PHE A 182 -4.70 -2.84 4.52
CA PHE A 182 -3.23 -2.79 4.70
C PHE A 182 -2.81 -2.77 6.19
N ALA A 183 -3.57 -2.07 7.03
CA ALA A 183 -3.29 -1.90 8.46
C ALA A 183 -3.40 -3.19 9.29
N ASP A 184 -4.02 -4.25 8.76
CA ASP A 184 -4.14 -5.54 9.42
C ASP A 184 -2.83 -6.34 9.38
N CYS A 185 -1.93 -5.99 8.46
CA CYS A 185 -0.69 -6.72 8.21
C CYS A 185 0.52 -6.14 8.95
N ARG A 186 1.56 -6.97 9.11
CA ARG A 186 2.88 -6.53 9.58
C ARG A 186 3.47 -5.46 8.63
N PRO A 187 4.27 -4.48 9.08
CA PRO A 187 4.87 -3.45 8.27
C PRO A 187 5.83 -4.03 7.25
N GLY A 188 5.95 -3.30 6.16
CA GLY A 188 6.56 -3.83 4.96
C GLY A 188 5.75 -4.98 4.35
N SER A 189 4.55 -5.30 4.86
CA SER A 189 3.58 -6.19 4.21
C SER A 189 2.37 -5.41 3.73
N VAL A 190 1.72 -5.92 2.70
CA VAL A 190 0.52 -5.36 2.08
C VAL A 190 -0.59 -6.38 2.25
N CYS A 191 -1.80 -5.91 2.51
CA CYS A 191 -2.96 -6.76 2.38
C CYS A 191 -3.29 -6.95 0.91
N MET A 192 -3.16 -8.19 0.42
CA MET A 192 -3.73 -8.59 -0.86
C MET A 192 -5.19 -8.91 -0.59
N ASP A 193 -6.07 -7.93 -0.73
CA ASP A 193 -7.50 -8.07 -0.46
C ASP A 193 -8.25 -8.77 -1.63
N GLU A 194 -9.54 -9.05 -1.40
CA GLU A 194 -10.40 -9.60 -2.44
C GLU A 194 -10.71 -8.59 -3.55
N GLU A 195 -10.93 -7.32 -3.21
CA GLU A 195 -11.40 -6.31 -4.16
C GLU A 195 -10.30 -5.91 -5.18
N GLY A 196 -9.07 -5.72 -4.71
CA GLY A 196 -7.93 -5.31 -5.52
C GLY A 196 -7.14 -6.48 -6.10
N ALA A 197 -7.06 -7.62 -5.40
CA ALA A 197 -6.23 -8.74 -5.84
C ALA A 197 -6.99 -10.05 -6.10
N GLY A 198 -8.25 -10.16 -5.66
CA GLY A 198 -9.04 -11.38 -5.73
C GLY A 198 -8.62 -12.47 -4.76
N TRP A 199 -7.95 -12.11 -3.67
CA TRP A 199 -7.42 -13.06 -2.69
C TRP A 199 -8.48 -13.36 -1.61
N PRO A 200 -9.07 -14.57 -1.55
CA PRO A 200 -10.23 -14.87 -0.70
C PRO A 200 -10.00 -14.50 0.77
N GLY A 201 -10.84 -13.65 1.36
CA GLY A 201 -10.70 -13.10 2.72
C GLY A 201 -9.37 -12.41 3.02
N GLY A 202 -8.68 -11.91 1.98
CA GLY A 202 -7.44 -11.13 1.94
C GLY A 202 -6.22 -11.71 2.65
N ALA A 203 -5.00 -11.62 2.11
CA ALA A 203 -3.81 -12.14 2.80
C ALA A 203 -2.64 -11.16 2.89
N CYS A 204 -1.98 -11.15 4.03
CA CYS A 204 -0.77 -10.38 4.24
C CYS A 204 0.41 -10.96 3.44
N VAL A 205 0.97 -10.17 2.53
CA VAL A 205 2.19 -10.51 1.77
C VAL A 205 3.29 -9.49 2.05
N ARG A 206 4.53 -9.93 2.24
CA ARG A 206 5.64 -8.99 2.52
C ARG A 206 6.23 -8.43 1.23
N GLY A 207 6.43 -7.13 1.17
CA GLY A 207 7.03 -6.43 0.04
C GLY A 207 8.55 -6.54 -0.03
N PHE A 208 9.23 -6.49 1.13
CA PHE A 208 10.68 -6.51 1.20
C PHE A 208 11.19 -7.55 2.20
N GLY A 209 12.19 -8.33 1.79
CA GLY A 209 12.74 -9.43 2.59
C GLY A 209 11.81 -10.63 2.62
N CYS A 210 12.33 -11.84 2.38
CA CYS A 210 11.52 -13.05 2.39
C CYS A 210 12.22 -14.22 3.04
N GLU A 211 12.46 -14.08 4.34
CA GLU A 211 13.10 -15.12 5.15
C GLU A 211 12.10 -16.23 5.54
N GLU A 212 10.84 -15.85 5.77
CA GLU A 212 9.77 -16.74 6.27
C GLU A 212 8.82 -17.23 5.16
N GLY A 213 9.12 -17.01 3.88
CA GLY A 213 8.21 -17.31 2.77
C GLY A 213 8.88 -17.73 1.47
N VAL A 214 8.13 -17.55 0.37
CA VAL A 214 8.61 -17.70 -1.00
C VAL A 214 8.58 -16.33 -1.67
N ALA A 215 9.75 -15.85 -2.10
CA ALA A 215 9.88 -14.62 -2.87
C ALA A 215 9.57 -14.90 -4.34
N LEU A 216 8.65 -14.16 -4.95
CA LEU A 216 8.47 -14.22 -6.40
C LEU A 216 9.40 -13.18 -7.05
N GLU A 217 10.38 -13.64 -7.82
CA GLU A 217 11.47 -12.77 -8.33
C GLU A 217 10.94 -11.71 -9.32
N ALA A 218 9.80 -11.95 -9.95
CA ALA A 218 9.23 -11.09 -10.97
C ALA A 218 8.41 -9.90 -10.42
N SER A 219 8.33 -9.70 -9.10
CA SER A 219 7.52 -8.61 -8.56
C SER A 219 8.12 -8.00 -7.29
N PRO A 220 8.09 -6.67 -7.16
CA PRO A 220 8.61 -5.96 -5.99
C PRO A 220 7.80 -6.19 -4.70
N PHE A 221 6.73 -7.02 -4.71
CA PHE A 221 5.79 -7.15 -3.60
C PHE A 221 5.30 -8.58 -3.29
N ARG A 222 6.17 -9.57 -3.09
CA ARG A 222 5.70 -10.98 -3.08
C ARG A 222 6.47 -11.95 -2.19
N CYS A 223 6.60 -11.69 -0.90
CA CYS A 223 6.83 -12.79 0.04
C CYS A 223 5.49 -13.41 0.43
N ILE A 224 5.25 -14.62 -0.05
CA ILE A 224 4.03 -15.39 0.22
C ILE A 224 4.36 -16.49 1.25
N ALA A 225 3.40 -16.85 2.09
CA ALA A 225 3.57 -17.92 3.08
C ALA A 225 3.99 -19.22 2.39
N ARG A 226 5.03 -19.87 2.91
CA ARG A 226 5.50 -21.18 2.44
C ARG A 226 4.54 -22.28 2.86
N CYS A 227 4.47 -23.34 2.07
CA CYS A 227 3.72 -24.56 2.39
C CYS A 227 4.42 -25.81 1.85
N ASP A 228 4.13 -26.95 2.46
CA ASP A 228 4.48 -28.28 1.96
C ASP A 228 3.25 -29.05 1.46
N VAL A 229 2.06 -28.74 1.96
CA VAL A 229 0.78 -29.34 1.55
C VAL A 229 -0.36 -28.32 1.68
N ASP A 230 -1.51 -28.61 1.05
CA ASP A 230 -2.68 -27.70 1.09
C ASP A 230 -3.17 -27.42 2.51
N SER A 231 -3.03 -28.38 3.44
CA SER A 231 -3.43 -28.21 4.84
C SER A 231 -2.55 -27.25 5.63
N ASP A 232 -1.38 -26.87 5.11
CA ASP A 232 -0.56 -25.82 5.73
C ASP A 232 -1.14 -24.42 5.42
N CYS A 233 -2.00 -24.33 4.41
CA CYS A 233 -2.65 -23.11 4.00
C CYS A 233 -3.99 -22.93 4.73
N ARG A 234 -4.41 -21.68 4.87
CA ARG A 234 -5.73 -21.34 5.39
C ARG A 234 -6.85 -21.83 4.46
N PRO A 235 -8.11 -21.95 4.93
CA PRO A 235 -9.25 -22.22 4.06
C PRO A 235 -9.27 -21.27 2.85
N SER A 236 -9.70 -21.77 1.70
CA SER A 236 -9.72 -21.04 0.41
C SER A 236 -8.35 -20.74 -0.19
N TYR A 237 -7.29 -21.36 0.35
CA TYR A 237 -5.93 -21.33 -0.18
C TYR A 237 -5.44 -22.75 -0.45
N ARG A 238 -4.50 -22.87 -1.36
CA ARG A 238 -3.87 -24.14 -1.73
C ARG A 238 -2.37 -23.98 -1.85
N CYS A 239 -1.65 -25.09 -1.68
CA CYS A 239 -0.22 -25.11 -1.79
C CYS A 239 0.22 -25.34 -3.23
N ALA A 240 0.55 -24.26 -3.94
CA ALA A 240 1.01 -24.32 -5.33
C ALA A 240 2.54 -24.41 -5.42
N THR A 241 3.03 -25.09 -6.47
CA THR A 241 4.45 -25.08 -6.83
C THR A 241 4.72 -23.93 -7.78
N LEU A 242 5.58 -23.02 -7.37
CA LEU A 242 6.06 -21.86 -8.11
C LEU A 242 7.54 -22.09 -8.48
N PRO A 243 8.09 -21.35 -9.46
CA PRO A 243 9.51 -21.46 -9.82
C PRO A 243 10.47 -21.32 -8.62
N GLU A 244 10.12 -20.48 -7.65
CA GLU A 244 10.94 -20.14 -6.50
C GLU A 244 10.67 -21.02 -5.26
N GLY A 245 9.63 -21.85 -5.29
CA GLY A 245 9.27 -22.72 -4.17
C GLY A 245 7.78 -23.00 -4.08
N ARG A 246 7.34 -23.60 -2.97
CA ARG A 246 5.92 -23.91 -2.72
C ARG A 246 5.30 -22.89 -1.78
N ALA A 247 4.20 -22.29 -2.20
CA ALA A 247 3.56 -21.18 -1.49
C ALA A 247 2.04 -21.34 -1.42
N CYS A 248 1.45 -20.78 -0.36
CA CYS A 248 0.00 -20.69 -0.21
C CYS A 248 -0.54 -19.59 -1.13
N VAL A 249 -1.23 -20.00 -2.18
CA VAL A 249 -1.87 -19.11 -3.14
C VAL A 249 -3.39 -19.24 -3.04
N PRO A 250 -4.16 -18.25 -3.53
CA PRO A 250 -5.61 -18.38 -3.66
C PRO A 250 -6.03 -19.71 -4.29
N GLY A 251 -7.05 -20.32 -3.70
CA GLY A 251 -7.52 -21.65 -4.03
C GLY A 251 -9.02 -21.82 -3.78
N CYS A 252 -9.82 -20.76 -3.95
CA CYS A 252 -11.26 -20.84 -3.75
C CYS A 252 -11.86 -21.97 -4.61
N THR A 253 -12.87 -22.65 -4.08
CA THR A 253 -13.58 -23.73 -4.79
C THR A 253 -15.06 -23.45 -5.03
N SER A 254 -15.60 -22.41 -4.41
CA SER A 254 -17.00 -21.99 -4.53
C SER A 254 -17.17 -20.51 -4.24
N ASP A 255 -18.23 -19.91 -4.77
CA ASP A 255 -18.55 -18.49 -4.55
C ASP A 255 -18.81 -18.14 -3.08
N ALA A 256 -19.16 -19.12 -2.25
CA ALA A 256 -19.38 -18.94 -0.82
C ALA A 256 -18.09 -18.60 -0.04
N GLU A 257 -16.93 -18.80 -0.67
CA GLU A 257 -15.62 -18.45 -0.11
C GLU A 257 -15.22 -17.00 -0.41
N CYS A 258 -15.97 -16.31 -1.28
CA CYS A 258 -15.74 -14.92 -1.62
C CYS A 258 -16.57 -14.01 -0.70
N THR A 259 -15.89 -13.17 0.07
CA THR A 259 -16.53 -12.30 1.08
C THR A 259 -16.95 -10.94 0.54
N ALA A 260 -16.30 -10.48 -0.53
CA ALA A 260 -16.53 -9.21 -1.19
C ALA A 260 -17.85 -9.25 -1.98
N PRO A 261 -18.71 -8.23 -1.84
CA PRO A 261 -19.98 -8.17 -2.56
C PRO A 261 -19.81 -8.34 -4.07
N GLY A 262 -20.61 -9.22 -4.67
CA GLY A 262 -20.62 -9.45 -6.12
C GLY A 262 -19.43 -10.22 -6.68
N HIS A 263 -18.52 -10.71 -5.83
CA HIS A 263 -17.42 -11.55 -6.27
C HIS A 263 -17.83 -13.02 -6.38
N GLU A 264 -17.28 -13.70 -7.37
CA GLU A 264 -17.50 -15.10 -7.69
C GLU A 264 -16.15 -15.82 -7.69
N CYS A 265 -16.14 -17.09 -7.32
CA CYS A 265 -14.92 -17.87 -7.35
C CYS A 265 -14.57 -18.27 -8.79
N VAL A 266 -13.45 -17.77 -9.28
CA VAL A 266 -12.83 -18.24 -10.51
C VAL A 266 -12.04 -19.51 -10.19
N VAL A 267 -12.75 -20.64 -10.03
CA VAL A 267 -12.21 -21.93 -9.54
C VAL A 267 -10.94 -22.38 -10.26
N SER A 268 -10.80 -22.09 -11.55
CA SER A 268 -9.59 -22.39 -12.33
C SER A 268 -8.34 -21.67 -11.79
N LEU A 269 -8.50 -20.42 -11.35
CA LEU A 269 -7.43 -19.61 -10.79
C LEU A 269 -7.37 -19.72 -9.25
N GLY A 270 -8.50 -20.03 -8.61
CA GLY A 270 -8.66 -20.01 -7.16
C GLY A 270 -8.83 -18.61 -6.57
N VAL A 271 -9.14 -17.60 -7.39
CA VAL A 271 -9.32 -16.20 -6.96
C VAL A 271 -10.81 -15.82 -6.95
N CYS A 272 -11.17 -14.87 -6.10
CA CYS A 272 -12.49 -14.27 -6.04
C CYS A 272 -12.50 -13.00 -6.88
N TRP A 273 -13.33 -12.93 -7.91
CA TRP A 273 -13.43 -11.74 -8.78
C TRP A 273 -14.87 -11.47 -9.18
N PRO A 274 -15.22 -10.22 -9.52
CA PRO A 274 -16.53 -9.97 -10.09
C PRO A 274 -16.74 -10.76 -11.41
N PRO A 275 -17.99 -10.99 -11.82
CA PRO A 275 -18.29 -11.56 -13.12
C PRO A 275 -17.71 -10.66 -14.22
N ALA A 276 -16.96 -11.27 -15.15
CA ALA A 276 -16.34 -10.53 -16.23
C ALA A 276 -17.38 -9.97 -17.19
N SER A 277 -17.35 -8.66 -17.41
CA SER A 277 -18.24 -8.03 -18.39
C SER A 277 -17.70 -8.22 -19.81
N PRO A 278 -18.56 -8.40 -20.84
CA PRO A 278 -18.11 -8.44 -22.23
C PRO A 278 -17.34 -7.19 -22.66
N SER A 279 -17.66 -6.03 -22.08
CA SER A 279 -16.98 -4.76 -22.31
C SER A 279 -15.57 -4.68 -21.73
N GLU A 280 -15.21 -5.59 -20.83
CA GLU A 280 -13.88 -5.62 -20.24
C GLU A 280 -12.88 -6.39 -21.09
N VAL A 281 -13.35 -7.39 -21.85
CA VAL A 281 -12.49 -8.24 -22.67
C VAL A 281 -11.73 -7.39 -23.69
N ALA A 282 -10.41 -7.38 -23.57
CA ALA A 282 -9.49 -6.59 -24.36
C ALA A 282 -9.77 -5.07 -24.36
N ARG A 283 -10.36 -4.55 -23.28
CA ARG A 283 -10.38 -3.11 -23.00
C ARG A 283 -8.96 -2.62 -22.71
N ARG A 284 -8.63 -1.41 -23.14
CA ARG A 284 -7.34 -0.80 -22.80
C ARG A 284 -7.22 -0.62 -21.29
N CYS A 285 -6.04 -0.88 -20.78
CA CYS A 285 -5.70 -0.72 -19.37
C CYS A 285 -4.31 -0.10 -19.22
N GLY A 286 -4.04 0.42 -18.03
CA GLY A 286 -2.74 1.02 -17.69
C GLY A 286 -2.64 1.33 -16.20
N PHE A 287 -1.42 1.59 -15.74
CA PHE A 287 -1.17 1.99 -14.37
C PHE A 287 -1.84 3.35 -14.08
N GLY A 288 -2.90 3.36 -13.25
CA GLY A 288 -3.41 4.57 -12.57
C GLY A 288 -4.87 4.95 -12.81
N THR A 289 -5.46 4.69 -13.99
CA THR A 289 -6.85 5.12 -14.27
C THR A 289 -7.72 4.08 -14.97
N ASP A 290 -7.12 3.12 -15.69
CA ASP A 290 -7.85 2.09 -16.42
C ASP A 290 -7.54 0.73 -15.82
N VAL A 291 -8.14 0.44 -14.67
CA VAL A 291 -8.00 -0.84 -13.95
C VAL A 291 -8.95 -1.86 -14.55
N CYS A 292 -8.51 -3.11 -14.64
CA CYS A 292 -9.33 -4.25 -15.04
C CYS A 292 -10.05 -4.79 -13.80
N GLU A 293 -11.39 -4.74 -13.77
CA GLU A 293 -12.18 -5.05 -12.57
C GLU A 293 -12.26 -6.57 -12.29
N ALA A 294 -12.32 -7.39 -13.33
CA ALA A 294 -12.43 -8.84 -13.27
C ALA A 294 -11.27 -9.56 -13.98
N SER A 295 -10.15 -8.86 -14.22
CA SER A 295 -9.08 -9.37 -15.06
C SER A 295 -7.71 -8.75 -14.82
N TYR A 296 -6.70 -9.25 -15.53
CA TYR A 296 -5.34 -8.72 -15.46
C TYR A 296 -5.09 -7.73 -16.60
N CYS A 297 -4.36 -6.66 -16.32
CA CYS A 297 -3.84 -5.80 -17.37
C CYS A 297 -2.60 -6.46 -18.00
N ALA A 298 -2.76 -7.02 -19.20
CA ALA A 298 -1.70 -7.72 -19.91
C ALA A 298 -1.04 -6.81 -20.95
N GLU A 299 0.29 -6.77 -20.96
CA GLU A 299 1.05 -6.12 -22.02
C GLU A 299 0.88 -6.87 -23.35
N THR A 300 0.85 -6.12 -24.44
CA THR A 300 0.80 -6.69 -25.80
C THR A 300 2.21 -6.94 -26.34
N ALA A 301 2.33 -7.72 -27.42
CA ALA A 301 3.61 -8.04 -28.06
C ALA A 301 4.43 -6.82 -28.48
N ASP A 302 3.70 -5.78 -28.84
CA ASP A 302 4.17 -4.59 -29.50
C ASP A 302 4.32 -3.51 -28.44
N ALA A 303 5.55 -3.03 -28.24
CA ALA A 303 5.85 -2.02 -27.23
C ALA A 303 5.08 -0.71 -27.46
N ASP A 304 4.59 -0.47 -28.69
CA ASP A 304 3.77 0.70 -29.04
C ASP A 304 2.26 0.43 -28.91
N ALA A 305 1.86 -0.82 -28.64
CA ALA A 305 0.46 -1.18 -28.47
C ALA A 305 0.04 -1.04 -27.00
N PRO A 306 -1.23 -0.67 -26.74
CA PRO A 306 -1.73 -0.52 -25.38
C PRO A 306 -1.79 -1.88 -24.67
N SER A 307 -1.64 -1.88 -23.35
CA SER A 307 -2.00 -3.04 -22.52
C SER A 307 -3.51 -3.26 -22.56
N LEU A 308 -3.93 -4.52 -22.44
CA LEU A 308 -5.32 -4.95 -22.58
C LEU A 308 -5.77 -5.80 -21.39
N CYS A 309 -7.03 -5.62 -20.98
CA CYS A 309 -7.66 -6.46 -19.95
C CYS A 309 -7.87 -7.89 -20.47
N ALA A 310 -7.19 -8.85 -19.84
CA ALA A 310 -7.20 -10.27 -20.17
C ALA A 310 -7.95 -11.06 -19.09
N VAL A 311 -9.23 -11.37 -19.36
CA VAL A 311 -10.08 -12.14 -18.43
C VAL A 311 -9.57 -13.58 -18.35
N ALA A 312 -8.85 -13.89 -17.28
CA ALA A 312 -8.25 -15.20 -17.07
C ALA A 312 -9.25 -16.21 -16.47
N GLY A 313 -8.94 -17.50 -16.64
CA GLY A 313 -9.65 -18.57 -15.93
C GLY A 313 -10.65 -19.36 -16.78
N CYS A 314 -10.75 -19.11 -18.08
CA CYS A 314 -11.39 -20.06 -18.98
C CYS A 314 -10.48 -21.30 -19.14
N ARG A 315 -11.02 -22.46 -19.50
CA ARG A 315 -10.20 -23.63 -19.89
C ARG A 315 -10.16 -23.79 -21.40
N LEU A 316 -8.98 -24.14 -21.90
CA LEU A 316 -8.75 -24.48 -23.29
C LEU A 316 -9.42 -25.81 -23.66
N SER A 317 -9.60 -26.71 -22.68
CA SER A 317 -10.33 -27.96 -22.85
C SER A 317 -11.29 -28.24 -21.68
N GLY A 318 -12.46 -28.79 -22.02
CA GLY A 318 -13.47 -29.22 -21.04
C GLY A 318 -14.46 -28.13 -20.56
N PRO A 319 -15.34 -28.46 -19.60
CA PRO A 319 -16.29 -27.50 -19.04
C PRO A 319 -15.59 -26.57 -18.04
N SER A 320 -15.60 -25.27 -18.30
CA SER A 320 -15.09 -24.21 -17.41
C SER A 320 -16.01 -23.01 -17.41
N ARG A 321 -15.66 -21.96 -16.64
CA ARG A 321 -16.21 -20.61 -16.81
C ARG A 321 -16.18 -20.26 -18.30
N ALA A 322 -17.36 -20.01 -18.86
CA ALA A 322 -17.49 -19.61 -20.24
C ALA A 322 -16.95 -18.19 -20.39
N CYS A 323 -16.23 -17.94 -21.47
CA CYS A 323 -15.88 -16.58 -21.82
C CYS A 323 -17.16 -15.76 -22.06
N PRO A 324 -17.16 -14.45 -21.76
CA PRO A 324 -18.28 -13.58 -22.07
C PRO A 324 -18.72 -13.71 -23.53
N VAL A 325 -20.01 -13.44 -23.81
CA VAL A 325 -20.53 -13.52 -25.18
C VAL A 325 -19.70 -12.65 -26.12
N GLY A 326 -19.28 -13.22 -27.26
CA GLY A 326 -18.41 -12.53 -28.22
C GLY A 326 -16.91 -12.69 -27.95
N SER A 327 -16.53 -13.56 -27.03
CA SER A 327 -15.13 -13.91 -26.76
C SER A 327 -14.90 -15.41 -26.76
N ALA A 328 -13.65 -15.80 -27.00
CA ALA A 328 -13.18 -17.18 -27.05
C ALA A 328 -12.02 -17.36 -26.07
N CYS A 329 -11.90 -18.58 -25.54
CA CYS A 329 -10.79 -18.94 -24.67
C CYS A 329 -9.55 -19.23 -25.52
N VAL A 330 -8.46 -18.49 -25.30
CA VAL A 330 -7.19 -18.66 -25.99
C VAL A 330 -6.06 -18.88 -25.00
N ALA A 331 -4.96 -19.49 -25.46
CA ALA A 331 -3.81 -19.72 -24.61
C ALA A 331 -3.13 -18.38 -24.26
N PRO A 332 -2.80 -18.13 -22.98
CA PRO A 332 -2.05 -16.95 -22.61
C PRO A 332 -0.60 -17.06 -23.10
N ARG A 333 0.03 -15.91 -23.33
CA ARG A 333 1.46 -15.83 -23.64
C ARG A 333 2.33 -16.29 -22.48
N SER A 334 3.55 -16.70 -22.82
CA SER A 334 4.57 -17.10 -21.86
C SER A 334 4.91 -16.01 -20.84
N GLU A 335 4.83 -14.74 -21.22
CA GLU A 335 5.07 -13.60 -20.33
C GLU A 335 4.00 -13.53 -19.24
N LEU A 336 2.72 -13.52 -19.65
CA LEU A 336 1.59 -13.48 -18.73
C LEU A 336 1.58 -14.70 -17.78
N ARG A 337 2.01 -15.88 -18.25
CA ARG A 337 2.18 -17.07 -17.41
C ARG A 337 3.25 -16.90 -16.32
N ARG A 338 4.29 -16.10 -16.56
CA ARG A 338 5.34 -15.81 -15.56
C ARG A 338 4.86 -14.81 -14.52
N GLU A 339 4.04 -13.84 -14.94
CA GLU A 339 3.53 -12.80 -14.06
C GLU A 339 2.37 -13.29 -13.18
N GLN A 340 1.59 -14.25 -13.68
CA GLN A 340 0.42 -14.78 -13.00
C GLN A 340 0.60 -16.26 -12.69
N PRO A 341 0.99 -16.60 -11.44
CA PRO A 341 1.17 -17.98 -11.01
C PRO A 341 -0.01 -18.90 -11.30
N ALA A 342 -1.23 -18.36 -11.22
CA ALA A 342 -2.45 -19.09 -11.50
C ALA A 342 -2.59 -19.55 -12.97
N LEU A 343 -1.85 -18.96 -13.91
CA LEU A 343 -1.82 -19.33 -15.33
C LEU A 343 -0.73 -20.36 -15.69
N HIS A 344 0.01 -20.90 -14.72
CA HIS A 344 0.99 -21.95 -15.00
C HIS A 344 0.37 -23.26 -15.48
N ASP A 345 -0.91 -23.53 -15.16
CA ASP A 345 -1.64 -24.67 -15.72
C ASP A 345 -1.78 -24.50 -17.25
N PRO A 346 -1.29 -25.45 -18.07
CA PRO A 346 -1.42 -25.37 -19.53
C PRO A 346 -2.87 -25.33 -20.01
N GLU A 347 -3.82 -25.85 -19.23
CA GLU A 347 -5.24 -25.91 -19.58
C GLU A 347 -5.97 -24.60 -19.31
N ILE A 348 -5.38 -23.65 -18.60
CA ILE A 348 -6.00 -22.36 -18.29
C ILE A 348 -5.68 -21.35 -19.39
N GLY A 349 -6.74 -20.76 -19.92
CA GLY A 349 -6.75 -19.73 -20.95
C GLY A 349 -7.11 -18.34 -20.44
N VAL A 350 -7.12 -17.39 -21.38
CA VAL A 350 -7.68 -16.05 -21.23
C VAL A 350 -8.77 -15.84 -22.29
N CYS A 351 -9.81 -15.09 -21.94
CA CYS A 351 -10.86 -14.74 -22.88
C CYS A 351 -10.43 -13.56 -23.74
N MET A 352 -10.52 -13.73 -25.06
CA MET A 352 -10.21 -12.71 -26.06
C MET A 352 -11.35 -12.54 -27.05
N PRO A 353 -11.53 -11.35 -27.67
CA PRO A 353 -12.61 -11.13 -28.62
C PRO A 353 -12.55 -12.14 -29.77
N THR A 354 -13.72 -12.60 -30.24
CA THR A 354 -13.80 -13.36 -31.50
C THR A 354 -13.56 -12.43 -32.69
N CYS A 355 -13.00 -12.95 -33.77
CA CYS A 355 -12.67 -12.17 -34.96
C CYS A 355 -13.00 -12.93 -36.25
N ALA A 356 -13.38 -12.20 -37.29
CA ALA A 356 -13.48 -12.70 -38.66
C ALA A 356 -12.24 -12.33 -39.49
N GLY A 357 -11.50 -11.29 -39.08
CA GLY A 357 -10.22 -10.92 -39.67
C GLY A 357 -9.42 -9.95 -38.78
N PRO A 358 -8.26 -9.49 -39.27
CA PRO A 358 -7.33 -8.66 -38.49
C PRO A 358 -7.93 -7.32 -38.00
N ALA A 359 -8.91 -6.78 -38.71
CA ALA A 359 -9.54 -5.49 -38.37
C ALA A 359 -10.47 -5.57 -37.15
N ASP A 360 -10.89 -6.77 -36.75
CA ASP A 360 -11.74 -6.99 -35.58
C ASP A 360 -10.94 -7.04 -34.28
N CYS A 361 -9.61 -7.13 -34.39
CA CYS A 361 -8.73 -7.29 -33.25
C CYS A 361 -8.16 -5.95 -32.75
N PRO A 362 -8.08 -5.76 -31.42
CA PRO A 362 -7.38 -4.62 -30.84
C PRO A 362 -5.93 -4.51 -31.32
N GLN A 363 -5.42 -3.29 -31.37
CA GLN A 363 -4.02 -3.02 -31.70
C GLN A 363 -3.09 -3.86 -30.80
N GLY A 364 -2.07 -4.48 -31.41
CA GLY A 364 -1.14 -5.38 -30.71
C GLY A 364 -1.60 -6.84 -30.62
N THR A 365 -2.76 -7.18 -31.18
CA THR A 365 -3.27 -8.57 -31.25
C THR A 365 -3.52 -8.97 -32.71
N ARG A 366 -3.65 -10.29 -32.97
CA ARG A 366 -3.89 -10.84 -34.31
C ARG A 366 -5.01 -11.88 -34.32
N CYS A 367 -5.76 -11.93 -35.41
CA CYS A 367 -6.85 -12.89 -35.56
C CYS A 367 -6.31 -14.26 -35.96
N GLU A 368 -6.45 -15.26 -35.09
CA GLU A 368 -6.03 -16.64 -35.30
C GLU A 368 -7.15 -17.59 -34.86
N ASP A 369 -7.52 -18.52 -35.74
CA ASP A 369 -8.58 -19.52 -35.50
C ASP A 369 -9.92 -18.91 -35.02
N GLY A 370 -10.23 -17.70 -35.48
CA GLY A 370 -11.48 -17.00 -35.16
C GLY A 370 -11.47 -16.25 -33.82
N ALA A 371 -10.31 -16.11 -33.17
CA ALA A 371 -10.14 -15.33 -31.95
C ALA A 371 -8.91 -14.42 -32.02
N CYS A 372 -8.96 -13.28 -31.34
CA CYS A 372 -7.79 -12.43 -31.20
C CYS A 372 -6.78 -13.07 -30.25
N GLN A 373 -5.51 -13.08 -30.63
CA GLN A 373 -4.39 -13.61 -29.86
C GLN A 373 -3.33 -12.53 -29.65
N PHE A 374 -2.63 -12.61 -28.51
CA PHE A 374 -1.54 -11.71 -28.16
C PHE A 374 -0.24 -11.96 -28.93
#